data_AF-A0A7H1RV98-F1
#
_entry.id   AF-A0A7H1RV98-F1
#
_cell.length_a   1.000
_cell.length_b   1.000
_cell.length_c   1.000
_cell.angle_alpha   90.00
_cell.angle_beta   90.00
_cell.angle_gamma   90.00
#
_symmetry.space_group_name_H-M   'P 1'
#
loop_
_entity.id
_entity.type
_entity.pdbx_description
1 polymer ?
#
loop_
_entity_poly.entity_id
_entity_poly.type
_entity_poly.pdbx_seq_one_letter_code
_entity_poly.pdbx_strand_id
1 'polypeptide(L)'
;MVSSAVLSKNFNQFSKILYHGTTSKHFDSLQEGVNIDLCQEYTDFGKGFYLTSNFIQASKHAEKRAKLEGEEPIVFVYVLDISRLKKEYNGYILHKMDLEWAKFIYNNRSKKQCFTHRYDYVFGGVADGKIFDLVNLVDSGELDIELFYEEIAQYATYDQLSIHNQNIFTYNVITLQKVVKAYDQQQTYNDKRTVKK
;
A
#
# COMPACT_ATOMS: atom_id res chain seq x y z
N MET A 1 5.00 6.10 29.02
CA MET A 1 6.34 5.80 28.48
C MET A 1 6.15 5.70 26.98
N VAL A 2 6.71 6.62 26.20
CA VAL A 2 6.55 6.62 24.74
C VAL A 2 7.08 5.30 24.19
N SER A 3 6.23 4.54 23.48
CA SER A 3 6.62 3.29 22.82
C SER A 3 7.86 3.51 21.94
N SER A 4 8.90 2.69 22.13
CA SER A 4 10.16 2.82 21.40
C SER A 4 9.94 2.61 19.90
N ALA A 5 10.61 3.43 19.08
CA ALA A 5 10.47 3.39 17.62
C ALA A 5 10.71 1.96 17.08
N VAL A 6 9.77 1.49 16.27
CA VAL A 6 9.84 0.16 15.65
C VAL A 6 10.56 0.28 14.31
N LEU A 7 11.63 -0.48 14.11
CA LEU A 7 12.36 -0.48 12.84
C LEU A 7 11.49 -1.03 11.72
N SER A 8 11.37 -0.28 10.61
CA SER A 8 10.78 -0.82 9.38
C SER A 8 11.83 -1.61 8.60
N LYS A 9 11.37 -2.44 7.65
CA LYS A 9 12.27 -3.22 6.80
C LYS A 9 13.26 -2.33 6.05
N ASN A 10 14.47 -2.85 5.84
CA ASN A 10 15.52 -2.10 5.13
C ASN A 10 15.21 -2.00 3.63
N PHE A 11 14.96 -0.78 3.14
CA PHE A 11 14.72 -0.50 1.72
C PHE A 11 15.91 -0.85 0.79
N ASN A 12 17.12 -1.02 1.32
CA ASN A 12 18.28 -1.48 0.54
C ASN A 12 18.31 -3.00 0.32
N GLN A 13 17.50 -3.76 1.06
CA GLN A 13 17.32 -5.21 0.90
C GLN A 13 15.94 -5.56 0.33
N PHE A 14 15.29 -4.59 -0.30
CA PHE A 14 13.90 -4.73 -0.72
C PHE A 14 13.74 -5.77 -1.83
N SER A 15 12.66 -6.55 -1.75
CA SER A 15 12.36 -7.62 -2.69
C SER A 15 12.20 -7.07 -4.11
N LYS A 16 12.74 -7.79 -5.10
CA LYS A 16 12.46 -7.53 -6.53
C LYS A 16 11.01 -7.85 -6.89
N ILE A 17 10.34 -8.69 -6.12
CA ILE A 17 8.95 -9.11 -6.34
C ILE A 17 8.05 -8.41 -5.33
N LEU A 18 7.01 -7.76 -5.83
CA LEU A 18 6.01 -7.04 -5.07
C LEU A 18 4.61 -7.53 -5.37
N TYR A 19 3.70 -7.30 -4.43
CA TYR A 19 2.36 -7.83 -4.46
C TYR A 19 1.34 -6.72 -4.24
N HIS A 20 0.26 -6.76 -5.01
CA HIS A 20 -0.94 -5.96 -4.79
C HIS A 20 -2.13 -6.91 -4.63
N GLY A 21 -2.69 -6.97 -3.42
CA GLY A 21 -3.88 -7.77 -3.14
C GLY A 21 -5.15 -6.98 -3.41
N THR A 22 -6.08 -7.54 -4.17
CA THR A 22 -7.36 -6.90 -4.51
C THR A 22 -8.41 -7.95 -4.88
N THR A 23 -9.49 -7.56 -5.53
CA THR A 23 -10.60 -8.43 -5.93
C THR A 23 -10.67 -8.62 -7.45
N SER A 24 -11.32 -9.70 -7.91
CA SER A 24 -11.56 -10.02 -9.33
C SER A 24 -12.20 -8.89 -10.11
N LYS A 25 -12.99 -8.04 -9.45
CA LYS A 25 -13.56 -6.81 -10.02
C LYS A 25 -12.54 -5.91 -10.71
N HIS A 26 -11.33 -5.80 -10.15
CA HIS A 26 -10.27 -4.94 -10.66
C HIS A 26 -9.37 -5.62 -11.69
N PHE A 27 -9.64 -6.88 -12.03
CA PHE A 27 -8.76 -7.70 -12.87
C PHE A 27 -8.45 -7.02 -14.21
N ASP A 28 -9.49 -6.72 -15.01
CA ASP A 28 -9.33 -6.15 -16.35
C ASP A 28 -8.57 -4.82 -16.32
N SER A 29 -8.99 -3.90 -15.45
CA SER A 29 -8.37 -2.57 -15.35
C SER A 29 -6.87 -2.63 -14.99
N LEU A 30 -6.48 -3.58 -14.13
CA LEU A 30 -5.09 -3.72 -13.72
C LEU A 30 -4.26 -4.57 -14.70
N GLN A 31 -4.90 -5.40 -15.53
CA GLN A 31 -4.24 -6.05 -16.68
C GLN A 31 -3.87 -5.03 -17.76
N GLU A 32 -4.76 -4.07 -18.04
CA GLU A 32 -4.50 -3.00 -19.02
C GLU A 32 -3.39 -2.04 -18.54
N GLY A 33 -3.32 -1.78 -17.24
CA GLY A 33 -2.24 -1.05 -16.62
C GLY A 33 -2.71 -0.21 -15.43
N VAL A 34 -1.80 0.03 -14.49
CA VAL A 34 -2.09 0.88 -13.33
C VAL A 34 -2.27 2.34 -13.79
N ASN A 35 -3.37 2.96 -13.38
CA ASN A 35 -3.61 4.39 -13.51
C ASN A 35 -3.69 5.05 -12.13
N ILE A 36 -2.70 5.88 -11.79
CA ILE A 36 -2.61 6.57 -10.50
C ILE A 36 -3.79 7.52 -10.26
N ASP A 37 -4.35 8.13 -11.31
CA ASP A 37 -5.46 9.09 -11.17
C ASP A 37 -6.76 8.42 -10.71
N LEU A 38 -6.89 7.11 -10.92
CA LEU A 38 -8.03 6.31 -10.47
C LEU A 38 -7.82 5.71 -9.07
N CYS A 39 -6.64 5.90 -8.46
CA CYS A 39 -6.34 5.36 -7.14
C CYS A 39 -7.08 6.10 -6.03
N GLN A 40 -7.27 5.40 -4.91
CA GLN A 40 -7.98 5.92 -3.74
C GLN A 40 -7.18 7.02 -3.03
N GLU A 41 -7.88 8.10 -2.67
CA GLU A 41 -7.37 9.18 -1.81
C GLU A 41 -7.49 8.85 -0.31
N TYR A 42 -6.81 9.64 0.53
CA TYR A 42 -6.86 9.52 1.99
C TYR A 42 -6.43 8.13 2.49
N THR A 43 -5.30 7.66 1.96
CA THR A 43 -4.57 6.43 2.32
C THR A 43 -3.29 6.77 3.08
N ASP A 44 -2.57 5.76 3.61
CA ASP A 44 -1.46 5.98 4.56
C ASP A 44 -0.41 6.98 4.04
N PHE A 45 -0.04 6.86 2.78
CA PHE A 45 0.99 7.67 2.14
C PHE A 45 0.40 8.53 1.01
N GLY A 46 -0.90 8.84 1.05
CA GLY A 46 -1.56 9.66 0.04
C GLY A 46 -1.98 8.88 -1.23
N LYS A 47 -2.66 9.58 -2.15
CA LYS A 47 -3.22 8.98 -3.36
C LYS A 47 -2.14 8.29 -4.19
N GLY A 48 -2.26 6.98 -4.39
CA GLY A 48 -1.26 6.21 -5.12
C GLY A 48 -1.60 4.73 -5.22
N PHE A 49 -0.76 3.99 -5.94
CA PHE A 49 -0.86 2.54 -6.07
C PHE A 49 0.05 1.85 -5.05
N TYR A 50 -0.52 0.96 -4.25
CA TYR A 50 0.14 0.37 -3.10
C TYR A 50 0.57 -1.07 -3.36
N LEU A 51 1.82 -1.35 -3.05
CA LEU A 51 2.49 -2.64 -3.20
C LEU A 51 3.10 -3.05 -1.87
N THR A 52 3.32 -4.34 -1.67
CA THR A 52 4.05 -4.87 -0.51
C THR A 52 5.04 -5.95 -0.93
N SER A 53 6.13 -6.13 -0.20
CA SER A 53 7.04 -7.27 -0.38
C SER A 53 6.50 -8.59 0.22
N ASN A 54 5.40 -8.53 0.97
CA ASN A 54 4.84 -9.68 1.68
C ASN A 54 3.58 -10.23 1.00
N PHE A 55 3.71 -11.39 0.37
CA PHE A 55 2.58 -12.05 -0.31
C PHE A 55 1.42 -12.41 0.64
N ILE A 56 1.72 -12.81 1.87
CA ILE A 56 0.69 -13.18 2.85
C ILE A 56 -0.07 -11.93 3.29
N GLN A 57 0.61 -10.80 3.44
CA GLN A 57 -0.02 -9.50 3.69
C GLN A 57 -0.97 -9.11 2.53
N ALA A 58 -0.51 -9.21 1.28
CA ALA A 58 -1.35 -8.95 0.11
C ALA A 58 -2.56 -9.90 0.04
N SER A 59 -2.36 -11.20 0.30
CA SER A 59 -3.43 -12.21 0.29
C SER A 59 -4.50 -11.93 1.37
N LYS A 60 -4.08 -11.57 2.59
CA LYS A 60 -4.99 -11.16 3.67
C LYS A 60 -5.80 -9.93 3.29
N HIS A 61 -5.16 -8.94 2.67
CA HIS A 61 -5.84 -7.74 2.20
C HIS A 61 -6.89 -8.07 1.12
N ALA A 62 -6.52 -8.87 0.12
CA ALA A 62 -7.41 -9.34 -0.93
C ALA A 62 -8.63 -10.07 -0.36
N GLU A 63 -8.42 -11.00 0.57
CA GLU A 63 -9.50 -11.76 1.21
C GLU A 63 -10.47 -10.87 1.99
N LYS A 64 -9.95 -9.89 2.75
CA LYS A 64 -10.80 -8.95 3.50
C LYS A 64 -11.69 -8.14 2.56
N ARG A 65 -11.15 -7.67 1.44
CA ARG A 65 -11.92 -6.91 0.43
C ARG A 65 -12.95 -7.77 -0.29
N ALA A 66 -12.54 -8.95 -0.75
CA ALA A 66 -13.38 -9.93 -1.44
C ALA A 66 -14.64 -10.27 -0.64
N LYS A 67 -14.49 -10.49 0.69
CA LYS A 67 -15.62 -10.76 1.60
C LYS A 67 -16.64 -9.61 1.66
N LEU A 68 -16.19 -8.36 1.54
CA LEU A 68 -17.06 -7.18 1.56
C LEU A 68 -17.72 -6.93 0.20
N GLU A 69 -17.00 -7.21 -0.89
CA GLU A 69 -17.43 -6.90 -2.25
C GLU A 69 -18.20 -8.06 -2.92
N GLY A 70 -18.14 -9.28 -2.36
CA GLY A 70 -18.74 -10.47 -2.97
C GLY A 70 -17.96 -10.98 -4.19
N GLU A 71 -16.67 -10.70 -4.23
CA GLU A 71 -15.77 -10.98 -5.36
C GLU A 71 -14.70 -12.01 -4.98
N GLU A 72 -13.90 -12.49 -5.94
CA GLU A 72 -12.80 -13.42 -5.68
C GLU A 72 -11.53 -12.66 -5.23
N PRO A 73 -10.80 -13.15 -4.20
CA PRO A 73 -9.56 -12.52 -3.76
C PRO A 73 -8.38 -12.92 -4.67
N ILE A 74 -7.74 -11.93 -5.27
CA ILE A 74 -6.63 -12.11 -6.20
C ILE A 74 -5.42 -11.26 -5.80
N VAL A 75 -4.23 -11.68 -6.24
CA VAL A 75 -2.99 -10.96 -5.99
C VAL A 75 -2.25 -10.75 -7.30
N PHE A 76 -1.99 -9.50 -7.64
CA PHE A 76 -1.13 -9.10 -8.74
C PHE A 76 0.33 -9.17 -8.27
N VAL A 77 1.18 -9.77 -9.09
CA VAL A 77 2.61 -9.94 -8.83
C VAL A 77 3.40 -9.05 -9.78
N TYR A 78 4.18 -8.13 -9.23
CA TYR A 78 4.98 -7.16 -9.97
C TYR A 78 6.47 -7.42 -9.78
N VAL A 79 7.27 -7.06 -10.78
CA VAL A 79 8.73 -7.00 -10.70
C VAL A 79 9.15 -5.54 -10.62
N LEU A 80 10.05 -5.21 -9.70
CA LEU A 80 10.60 -3.88 -9.48
C LEU A 80 12.09 -3.82 -9.91
N ASP A 81 12.42 -2.84 -10.74
CA ASP A 81 13.80 -2.36 -10.92
C ASP A 81 14.13 -1.30 -9.86
N ILE A 82 14.62 -1.77 -8.71
CA ILE A 82 14.94 -0.90 -7.57
C ILE A 82 16.08 0.07 -7.86
N SER A 83 17.02 -0.32 -8.72
CA SER A 83 18.17 0.51 -9.07
C SER A 83 17.71 1.72 -9.89
N ARG A 84 16.84 1.48 -10.88
CA ARG A 84 16.21 2.57 -11.65
C ARG A 84 15.29 3.41 -10.78
N LEU A 85 14.45 2.81 -9.94
CA LEU A 85 13.55 3.54 -9.04
C LEU A 85 14.32 4.56 -8.19
N LYS A 86 15.40 4.12 -7.53
CA LYS A 86 16.22 4.98 -6.67
C LYS A 86 17.00 6.05 -7.42
N LYS A 87 17.36 5.79 -8.68
CA LYS A 87 18.18 6.70 -9.50
C LYS A 87 17.34 7.77 -10.19
N GLU A 88 16.15 7.39 -10.68
CA GLU A 88 15.34 8.20 -11.58
C GLU A 88 14.22 8.97 -10.85
N TYR A 89 13.84 8.57 -9.64
CA TYR A 89 12.65 9.09 -8.94
C TYR A 89 12.94 9.55 -7.51
N ASN A 90 12.17 10.53 -7.05
CA ASN A 90 12.25 11.10 -5.72
C ASN A 90 11.48 10.25 -4.69
N GLY A 91 12.20 9.49 -3.88
CA GLY A 91 11.63 8.63 -2.85
C GLY A 91 11.64 9.21 -1.45
N TYR A 92 10.60 8.91 -0.66
CA TYR A 92 10.61 9.13 0.78
C TYR A 92 10.57 7.80 1.55
N ILE A 93 11.55 7.59 2.43
CA ILE A 93 11.73 6.31 3.14
C ILE A 93 11.51 6.51 4.63
N LEU A 94 10.40 6.00 5.15
CA LEU A 94 10.08 5.97 6.56
C LEU A 94 10.69 4.71 7.20
N HIS A 95 11.97 4.83 7.57
CA HIS A 95 12.79 3.73 8.10
C HIS A 95 12.34 3.19 9.47
N LYS A 96 11.46 3.91 10.17
CA LYS A 96 10.93 3.53 11.47
C LYS A 96 9.48 3.95 11.57
N MET A 97 8.70 3.18 12.30
CA MET A 97 7.40 3.61 12.80
C MET A 97 7.68 4.40 14.07
N ASP A 98 7.74 5.72 13.92
CA ASP A 98 7.92 6.71 14.96
C ASP A 98 6.87 7.82 14.82
N LEU A 99 6.99 8.89 15.62
CA LEU A 99 6.05 10.01 15.57
C LEU A 99 6.04 10.73 14.22
N GLU A 100 7.15 10.76 13.48
CA GLU A 100 7.19 11.39 12.15
C GLU A 100 6.44 10.54 11.12
N TRP A 101 6.59 9.21 11.18
CA TRP A 101 5.75 8.28 10.40
C TRP A 101 4.27 8.43 10.74
N ALA A 102 3.91 8.52 12.02
CA ALA A 102 2.52 8.68 12.45
C ALA A 102 1.91 10.02 12.00
N LYS A 103 2.65 11.13 12.15
CA LYS A 103 2.25 12.44 11.62
C LYS A 103 2.08 12.42 10.11
N PHE A 104 2.98 11.76 9.39
CA PHE A 104 2.87 11.64 7.93
C PHE A 104 1.60 10.89 7.52
N ILE A 105 1.26 9.80 8.21
CA ILE A 105 0.01 9.06 7.98
C ILE A 105 -1.20 9.90 8.32
N TYR A 106 -1.22 10.53 9.49
CA TYR A 106 -2.32 11.40 9.90
C TYR A 106 -2.56 12.52 8.87
N ASN A 107 -1.51 13.18 8.41
CA ASN A 107 -1.61 14.23 7.41
C ASN A 107 -2.21 13.73 6.08
N ASN A 108 -1.82 12.56 5.61
CA ASN A 108 -2.37 11.99 4.38
C ASN A 108 -3.81 11.47 4.54
N ARG A 109 -4.18 10.95 5.72
CA ARG A 109 -5.49 10.37 5.99
C ARG A 109 -6.55 11.43 6.34
N SER A 110 -6.17 12.49 7.03
CA SER A 110 -7.09 13.53 7.50
C SER A 110 -7.50 14.48 6.38
N LYS A 111 -8.81 14.61 6.17
CA LYS A 111 -9.38 15.59 5.25
C LYS A 111 -9.21 17.04 5.73
N LYS A 112 -8.98 17.25 7.04
CA LYS A 112 -8.77 18.59 7.61
C LYS A 112 -7.39 19.16 7.29
N GLN A 113 -6.40 18.29 7.09
CA GLN A 113 -5.02 18.73 6.88
C GLN A 113 -4.75 19.27 5.48
N CYS A 114 -5.60 18.94 4.49
CA CYS A 114 -5.39 19.32 3.07
C CYS A 114 -3.96 19.05 2.58
N PHE A 115 -3.35 17.98 3.08
CA PHE A 115 -1.94 17.70 2.87
C PHE A 115 -1.69 17.03 1.52
N THR A 116 -0.62 17.45 0.85
CA THR A 116 -0.09 16.80 -0.35
C THR A 116 1.43 16.81 -0.31
N HIS A 117 2.06 15.84 -0.97
CA HIS A 117 3.51 15.76 -1.10
C HIS A 117 3.94 15.56 -2.56
N ARG A 118 5.24 15.72 -2.83
CA ARG A 118 5.85 15.61 -4.16
C ARG A 118 6.77 14.40 -4.34
N TYR A 119 6.68 13.43 -3.44
CA TYR A 119 7.41 12.17 -3.58
C TYR A 119 6.77 11.33 -4.67
N ASP A 120 7.60 10.77 -5.55
CA ASP A 120 7.18 9.85 -6.60
C ASP A 120 6.83 8.48 -6.03
N TYR A 121 7.47 8.11 -4.93
CA TYR A 121 7.16 6.91 -4.15
C TYR A 121 7.44 7.12 -2.66
N VAL A 122 6.67 6.46 -1.81
CA VAL A 122 6.91 6.40 -0.36
C VAL A 122 6.99 4.96 0.10
N PHE A 123 8.00 4.63 0.89
CA PHE A 123 8.20 3.32 1.49
C PHE A 123 8.17 3.40 3.02
N GLY A 124 7.46 2.49 3.69
CA GLY A 124 7.43 2.44 5.14
C GLY A 124 6.58 1.31 5.70
N GLY A 125 6.42 1.32 7.03
CA GLY A 125 5.50 0.43 7.73
C GLY A 125 4.03 0.73 7.41
N VAL A 126 3.16 -0.23 7.70
CA VAL A 126 1.71 -0.11 7.47
C VAL A 126 0.99 0.30 8.75
N ALA A 127 0.10 1.29 8.66
CA ALA A 127 -0.78 1.60 9.78
C ALA A 127 -1.82 0.49 9.93
N ASP A 128 -1.99 0.04 11.16
CA ASP A 128 -3.04 -0.91 11.50
C ASP A 128 -4.19 -0.26 12.28
N GLY A 129 -5.27 -1.01 12.44
CA GLY A 129 -6.40 -0.63 13.28
C GLY A 129 -7.49 0.13 12.54
N LYS A 130 -8.37 0.76 13.32
CA LYS A 130 -9.50 1.54 12.81
C LYS A 130 -9.02 2.95 12.43
N ILE A 131 -8.13 3.03 11.45
CA ILE A 131 -7.43 4.28 11.08
C ILE A 131 -8.38 5.46 10.83
N PHE A 132 -9.55 5.19 10.24
CA PHE A 132 -10.57 6.20 10.01
C PHE A 132 -11.12 6.78 11.32
N ASP A 133 -11.45 5.92 12.29
CA ASP A 133 -11.98 6.34 13.60
C ASP A 133 -10.90 7.09 14.39
N LEU A 134 -9.67 6.58 14.38
CA LEU A 134 -8.53 7.21 15.06
C LEU A 134 -8.22 8.60 14.50
N VAL A 135 -8.25 8.77 13.18
CA VAL A 135 -8.06 10.09 12.53
C VAL A 135 -9.16 11.06 12.94
N ASN A 136 -10.42 10.61 13.05
CA ASN A 136 -11.51 11.47 13.50
C ASN A 136 -11.33 11.95 14.95
N LEU A 137 -10.77 11.11 15.83
CA LEU A 137 -10.46 11.49 17.22
C LEU A 137 -9.32 12.49 17.31
N VAL A 138 -8.28 12.35 16.48
CA VAL A 138 -7.22 13.38 16.38
C VAL A 138 -7.79 14.68 15.83
N ASP A 139 -8.62 14.59 14.79
CA ASP A 139 -9.29 15.74 14.19
C ASP A 139 -10.23 16.48 15.16
N SER A 140 -10.83 15.81 16.14
CA SER A 140 -11.66 16.44 17.18
C SER A 140 -10.88 16.93 18.40
N GLY A 141 -9.59 16.58 18.49
CA GLY A 141 -8.73 16.89 19.64
C GLY A 141 -8.95 15.96 20.85
N GLU A 142 -9.67 14.85 20.66
CA GLU A 142 -9.93 13.82 21.68
C GLU A 142 -8.77 12.82 21.82
N LEU A 143 -7.90 12.73 20.81
CA LEU A 143 -6.71 11.89 20.79
C LEU A 143 -5.50 12.73 20.36
N ASP A 144 -4.42 12.67 21.12
CA ASP A 144 -3.15 13.29 20.72
C ASP A 144 -2.39 12.40 19.72
N ILE A 145 -1.37 12.97 19.08
CA ILE A 145 -0.62 12.27 18.02
C ILE A 145 0.26 11.15 18.59
N GLU A 146 0.67 11.25 19.85
CA GLU A 146 1.43 10.23 20.56
C GLU A 146 0.59 8.97 20.80
N LEU A 147 -0.64 9.10 21.28
CA LEU A 147 -1.57 7.98 21.43
C LEU A 147 -2.02 7.44 20.08
N PHE A 148 -2.24 8.31 19.08
CA PHE A 148 -2.50 7.88 17.71
C PHE A 148 -1.40 6.95 17.20
N TYR A 149 -0.13 7.32 17.40
CA TYR A 149 1.02 6.48 17.06
C TYR A 149 0.97 5.12 17.76
N GLU A 150 0.73 5.09 19.08
CA GLU A 150 0.68 3.83 19.86
C GLU A 150 -0.41 2.88 19.34
N GLU A 151 -1.56 3.41 18.91
CA GLU A 151 -2.66 2.62 18.36
C GLU A 151 -2.35 2.03 16.99
N ILE A 152 -1.71 2.79 16.10
CA ILE A 152 -1.50 2.35 14.70
C ILE A 152 -0.21 1.55 14.49
N ALA A 153 0.75 1.63 15.42
CA ALA A 153 2.09 1.07 15.28
C ALA A 153 2.20 -0.42 15.68
N GLN A 154 1.27 -1.26 15.22
CA GLN A 154 1.14 -2.65 15.69
C GLN A 154 1.92 -3.68 14.85
N TYR A 155 2.15 -3.42 13.56
CA TYR A 155 2.73 -4.42 12.64
C TYR A 155 4.11 -4.04 12.09
N ALA A 156 5.13 -4.22 12.93
CA ALA A 156 6.55 -4.03 12.58
C ALA A 156 7.02 -4.75 11.31
N THR A 157 6.40 -5.89 10.99
CA THR A 157 6.87 -6.80 9.93
C THR A 157 6.27 -6.50 8.56
N TYR A 158 5.22 -5.68 8.51
CA TYR A 158 4.52 -5.33 7.30
C TYR A 158 5.13 -4.07 6.68
N ASP A 159 5.20 -4.07 5.36
CA ASP A 159 5.73 -2.97 4.58
C ASP A 159 4.77 -2.60 3.47
N GLN A 160 4.88 -1.36 3.02
CA GLN A 160 4.22 -0.90 1.82
C GLN A 160 5.14 0.05 1.04
N LEU A 161 5.11 -0.11 -0.28
CA LEU A 161 5.63 0.83 -1.27
C LEU A 161 4.43 1.43 -1.99
N SER A 162 4.24 2.73 -1.84
CA SER A 162 3.22 3.50 -2.54
C SER A 162 3.85 4.24 -3.71
N ILE A 163 3.18 4.20 -4.86
CA ILE A 163 3.61 4.84 -6.11
C ILE A 163 2.64 5.99 -6.42
N HIS A 164 3.20 7.18 -6.63
CA HIS A 164 2.45 8.41 -6.88
C HIS A 164 2.75 9.02 -8.25
N ASN A 165 3.75 8.49 -8.95
CA ASN A 165 4.14 8.95 -10.27
C ASN A 165 3.84 7.89 -11.34
N GLN A 166 2.94 8.22 -12.28
CA GLN A 166 2.53 7.35 -13.38
C GLN A 166 3.70 6.91 -14.28
N ASN A 167 4.78 7.69 -14.35
CA ASN A 167 5.97 7.38 -15.15
C ASN A 167 6.67 6.09 -14.68
N ILE A 168 6.55 5.72 -13.41
CA ILE A 168 7.13 4.48 -12.87
C ILE A 168 6.54 3.25 -13.56
N PHE A 169 5.24 3.26 -13.85
CA PHE A 169 4.59 2.20 -14.64
C PHE A 169 4.83 2.39 -16.14
N THR A 170 4.69 3.63 -16.63
CA THR A 170 4.84 3.96 -18.07
C THR A 170 6.21 3.57 -18.63
N TYR A 171 7.27 3.76 -17.85
CA TYR A 171 8.65 3.42 -18.24
C TYR A 171 9.14 2.08 -17.67
N ASN A 172 8.20 1.21 -17.29
CA ASN A 172 8.45 -0.17 -16.89
C ASN A 172 9.50 -0.31 -15.77
N VAL A 173 9.49 0.62 -14.81
CA VAL A 173 10.28 0.48 -13.57
C VAL A 173 9.61 -0.55 -12.66
N ILE A 174 8.28 -0.60 -12.70
CA ILE A 174 7.46 -1.67 -12.10
C ILE A 174 6.61 -2.29 -13.20
N THR A 175 6.73 -3.60 -13.38
CA THR A 175 6.04 -4.33 -14.45
C THR A 175 5.21 -5.47 -13.88
N LEU A 176 3.97 -5.61 -14.35
CA LEU A 176 3.12 -6.76 -14.02
C LEU A 176 3.74 -8.04 -14.60
N GLN A 177 3.91 -9.05 -13.76
CA GLN A 177 4.43 -10.36 -14.16
C GLN A 177 3.31 -11.38 -14.35
N LYS A 178 2.41 -11.49 -13.35
CA LYS A 178 1.30 -12.45 -13.35
C LYS A 178 0.25 -12.07 -12.31
N VAL A 179 -0.90 -12.73 -12.36
CA VAL A 179 -1.93 -12.70 -11.32
C VAL A 179 -2.10 -14.09 -10.75
N VAL A 180 -2.24 -14.19 -9.44
CA VAL A 180 -2.40 -15.47 -8.73
C VAL A 180 -3.59 -15.38 -7.77
N LYS A 181 -4.08 -16.53 -7.32
CA LYS A 181 -5.10 -16.54 -6.26
C LYS A 181 -4.49 -16.13 -4.92
N ALA A 182 -5.27 -15.46 -4.08
CA ALA A 182 -4.84 -15.19 -2.71
C ALA A 182 -4.48 -16.51 -1.99
N TYR A 183 -3.39 -16.50 -1.23
CA TYR A 183 -2.81 -17.64 -0.53
C TYR A 183 -2.24 -18.79 -1.39
N ASP A 184 -2.26 -18.68 -2.72
CA ASP A 184 -1.64 -19.66 -3.61
C ASP A 184 -0.82 -18.97 -4.73
N GLN A 185 0.50 -18.87 -4.54
CA GLN A 185 1.40 -18.25 -5.52
C GLN A 185 1.63 -19.09 -6.80
N GLN A 186 1.28 -20.37 -6.76
CA GLN A 186 1.51 -21.31 -7.86
C GLN A 186 0.29 -21.34 -8.79
N GLN A 187 -0.92 -21.17 -8.24
CA GLN A 187 -2.14 -21.11 -9.03
C GLN A 187 -2.32 -19.72 -9.66
N THR A 188 -2.02 -19.65 -10.95
CA THR A 188 -2.33 -18.46 -11.78
C THR A 188 -3.83 -18.24 -11.83
N TYR A 189 -4.23 -16.97 -11.68
CA TYR A 189 -5.59 -16.53 -11.89
C TYR A 189 -5.75 -16.06 -13.32
N ASN A 190 -6.60 -16.75 -14.08
CA ASN A 190 -7.07 -16.31 -15.37
C ASN A 190 -8.55 -16.00 -15.18
N ASP A 191 -9.00 -14.79 -15.50
CA ASP A 191 -10.39 -14.40 -15.33
C ASP A 191 -11.28 -15.39 -16.10
N LYS A 192 -12.06 -16.16 -15.33
CA LYS A 192 -13.03 -17.13 -15.85
C LYS A 192 -14.44 -16.54 -15.84
N ARG A 193 -14.60 -15.23 -16.07
CA ARG A 193 -15.86 -14.66 -16.54
C ARG A 193 -16.22 -15.30 -17.87
N THR A 194 -16.73 -16.52 -17.79
CA THR A 194 -17.46 -17.22 -18.81
C THR A 194 -18.49 -16.22 -19.29
N VAL A 195 -18.36 -15.79 -20.55
CA VAL A 195 -19.45 -15.17 -21.27
C VAL A 195 -20.63 -16.11 -21.08
N LYS A 196 -21.59 -15.74 -20.22
CA LYS A 196 -22.90 -16.39 -20.22
C LYS A 196 -23.46 -16.10 -21.61
N LYS A 197 -23.34 -17.10 -22.49
CA LYS A 197 -24.11 -17.16 -23.73
C LYS A 197 -25.59 -17.14 -23.40
#